data_AF-A0A2V5YNL2-F1
#
_entry.id   AF-A0A2V5YNL2-F1
#
_cell.length_a   1.000
_cell.length_b   1.000
_cell.length_c   1.000
_cell.angle_alpha   90.00
_cell.angle_beta   90.00
_cell.angle_gamma   90.00
#
_symmetry.space_group_name_H-M   'P 1'
#
loop_
_entity.id
_entity.type
_entity.pdbx_description
1 polymer ?
#
loop_
_entity_poly.entity_id
_entity_poly.type
_entity_poly.pdbx_seq_one_letter_code
_entity_poly.pdbx_strand_id
1 'polypeptide(L)' 'MTKTITKVGNSQGIIFDAALMDLARVKVGDQVNVTVHEGGSIVLTPVHPTIDPKAAAAAAKRLIKKNFALFKRLS' A
#
# COMPACT_ATOMS: atom_id res chain seq x y z
N MET A 1 16.28 12.77 3.55
CA MET A 1 16.61 13.45 2.29
C MET A 1 15.82 14.75 2.21
N THR A 2 16.32 15.77 1.53
CA THR A 2 15.56 17.01 1.30
C THR A 2 15.01 17.01 -0.12
N LYS A 3 13.74 17.36 -0.28
CA LYS A 3 13.09 17.56 -1.58
C LYS A 3 12.55 18.98 -1.65
N THR A 4 12.57 19.57 -2.84
CA THR A 4 12.01 20.90 -3.09
C THR A 4 10.62 20.76 -3.68
N ILE A 5 9.67 21.55 -3.17
CA ILE A 5 8.34 21.68 -3.76
C ILE A 5 8.49 22.48 -5.07
N THR A 6 8.00 21.92 -6.17
CA THR A 6 8.03 22.54 -7.49
C THR A 6 6.63 22.76 -8.03
N LYS A 7 6.49 23.70 -8.97
CA LYS A 7 5.23 23.90 -9.70
C LYS A 7 4.96 22.70 -10.62
N VAL A 8 3.73 22.18 -10.57
CA VAL A 8 3.23 21.09 -11.43
C VAL A 8 1.92 21.55 -12.05
N GLY A 9 1.98 22.07 -13.27
CA GLY A 9 0.82 22.73 -13.89
C GLY A 9 0.32 23.91 -13.05
N ASN A 10 -0.93 23.83 -12.58
CA ASN A 10 -1.55 24.83 -11.68
C ASN A 10 -1.40 24.50 -10.18
N SER A 11 -0.67 23.43 -9.85
CA SER A 11 -0.49 22.94 -8.48
C SER A 11 0.98 23.00 -8.05
N GLN A 12 1.24 22.59 -6.81
CA GLN A 12 2.56 22.43 -6.22
C GLN A 12 2.74 20.97 -5.84
N GLY A 13 3.90 20.41 -6.13
CA GLY A 13 4.17 18.99 -5.91
C GLY A 13 5.58 18.74 -5.39
N ILE A 14 5.75 17.58 -4.76
CA ILE A 14 7.05 17.02 -4.40
C ILE A 14 7.31 15.83 -5.33
N ILE A 15 8.48 15.79 -5.95
CA ILE A 15 8.86 14.68 -6.84
C ILE A 15 9.56 13.60 -6.02
N PHE A 16 8.98 12.40 -6.02
CA PHE A 16 9.59 11.19 -5.48
C PHE A 16 10.41 10.49 -6.56
N ASP A 17 11.66 10.20 -6.24
CA ASP A 17 12.49 9.35 -7.11
C ASP A 17 12.21 7.87 -6.84
N ALA A 18 12.70 7.01 -7.72
CA ALA A 18 12.51 5.57 -7.63
C ALA A 18 12.97 5.00 -6.27
N ALA A 19 14.12 5.46 -5.76
CA ALA A 19 14.67 4.97 -4.51
C ALA A 19 13.77 5.28 -3.30
N LEU A 20 13.20 6.48 -3.23
CA LEU A 20 12.23 6.85 -2.20
C LEU A 20 10.93 6.05 -2.35
N MET A 21 10.43 5.89 -3.58
CA MET A 21 9.22 5.11 -3.86
C MET A 21 9.39 3.65 -3.40
N ASP A 22 10.55 3.04 -3.71
CA ASP A 22 10.89 1.68 -3.30
C ASP A 22 11.00 1.54 -1.78
N LEU A 23 11.67 2.50 -1.11
CA LEU A 23 11.81 2.52 0.35
C LEU A 23 10.45 2.64 1.05
N ALA A 24 9.57 3.49 0.52
CA ALA A 24 8.22 3.70 1.04
C ALA A 24 7.22 2.61 0.58
N ARG A 25 7.65 1.67 -0.27
CA ARG A 25 6.83 0.59 -0.84
C ARG A 25 5.55 1.11 -1.52
N VAL A 26 5.69 2.18 -2.29
CA VAL A 26 4.62 2.78 -3.09
C VAL A 26 4.97 2.77 -4.57
N LYS A 27 3.96 2.75 -5.43
CA LYS A 27 4.12 2.87 -6.89
C LYS A 27 3.17 3.91 -7.48
N VAL A 28 3.41 4.27 -8.73
CA VAL A 28 2.51 5.15 -9.50
C VAL A 28 1.11 4.53 -9.55
N GLY A 29 0.11 5.32 -9.18
CA GLY A 29 -1.29 4.92 -9.13
C GLY A 29 -1.77 4.42 -7.77
N ASP A 30 -0.89 4.22 -6.79
CA ASP A 30 -1.32 3.92 -5.42
C ASP A 30 -2.02 5.13 -4.80
N GLN A 31 -3.04 4.85 -3.99
CA GLN A 31 -3.66 5.86 -3.13
C GLN A 31 -2.89 5.97 -1.82
N VAL A 32 -2.75 7.19 -1.31
CA VAL A 32 -2.14 7.46 -0.02
C VAL A 32 -3.08 8.33 0.80
N ASN A 33 -3.20 8.04 2.10
CA ASN A 33 -3.82 8.93 3.04
C ASN A 33 -2.82 10.03 3.44
N VAL A 34 -3.28 11.27 3.51
CA VAL A 34 -2.46 12.44 3.87
C VAL A 34 -2.89 12.93 5.24
N THR A 35 -1.98 12.92 6.21
CA THR A 35 -2.25 13.45 7.56
C THR A 35 -1.27 14.59 7.87
N VAL A 36 -1.81 15.70 8.35
CA VAL A 36 -1.04 16.86 8.79
C VAL A 36 -1.05 16.90 10.31
N HIS A 37 0.13 16.87 10.92
CA HIS A 37 0.29 16.94 12.37
C HIS A 37 0.61 18.37 12.82
N GLU A 38 0.34 18.70 14.08
CA GLU A 38 0.51 20.06 14.64
C GLU A 38 1.96 20.61 14.58
N GLY A 39 2.96 19.79 14.23
CA GLY A 39 4.33 20.24 13.94
C GLY A 39 4.62 20.59 12.47
N GLY A 40 3.60 20.69 11.62
CA GLY A 40 3.76 20.92 10.17
C GLY A 40 4.28 19.69 9.40
N SER A 41 4.37 18.54 10.06
CA SER A 41 4.75 17.28 9.43
C SER A 41 3.59 16.72 8.61
N ILE A 42 3.88 16.32 7.38
CA ILE A 42 2.95 15.62 6.49
C ILE A 42 3.35 14.15 6.46
N VAL A 43 2.45 13.27 6.88
CA VAL A 43 2.63 11.82 6.82
C VAL A 43 1.78 11.28 5.67
N LEU A 44 2.43 10.52 4.79
CA LEU A 44 1.79 9.81 3.68
C LEU A 44 1.76 8.32 4.01
N THR A 45 0.55 7.76 4.12
CA THR A 45 0.36 6.35 4.45
C THR A 45 -0.31 5.65 3.27
N PRO A 46 0.29 4.60 2.68
CA PRO A 46 -0.32 3.86 1.58
C PRO A 46 -1.68 3.27 1.98
N VAL A 47 -2.67 3.40 1.10
CA VAL A 47 -3.96 2.73 1.23
C VAL A 47 -3.83 1.37 0.59
N HIS A 48 -3.62 0.34 1.42
CA HIS A 48 -3.59 -1.03 0.93
C HIS A 48 -5.01 -1.51 0.60
N PRO A 49 -5.24 -2.08 -0.59
CA PRO A 49 -6.50 -2.75 -0.87
C PRO A 49 -6.67 -3.90 0.12
N THR A 50 -7.66 -3.78 1.00
CA THR A 50 -8.03 -4.84 1.91
C THR A 50 -9.02 -5.77 1.22
N ILE A 51 -8.85 -7.07 1.41
CA ILE A 51 -9.86 -8.04 1.01
C ILE A 51 -10.96 -8.03 2.08
N ASP A 52 -12.22 -8.06 1.63
CA ASP A 52 -13.34 -8.25 2.55
C ASP A 52 -13.13 -9.55 3.36
N PRO A 53 -13.29 -9.53 4.69
CA PRO A 53 -13.02 -10.71 5.53
C PRO A 53 -13.82 -11.95 5.11
N LYS A 54 -15.06 -11.79 4.62
CA LYS A 54 -15.88 -12.93 4.17
C LYS A 54 -15.35 -13.47 2.85
N ALA A 55 -14.97 -12.60 1.91
CA ALA A 55 -14.33 -13.00 0.67
C ALA A 55 -13.00 -13.72 0.94
N ALA A 56 -12.19 -13.23 1.87
CA ALA A 56 -10.96 -13.85 2.32
C ALA A 56 -11.19 -15.25 2.88
N ALA A 57 -12.14 -15.40 3.81
CA ALA A 57 -12.48 -16.68 4.42
C ALA A 57 -13.02 -17.70 3.40
N ALA A 58 -13.87 -17.25 2.48
CA ALA A 58 -14.39 -18.09 1.40
C ALA A 58 -13.28 -18.58 0.46
N ALA A 59 -12.38 -17.68 0.06
CA ALA A 59 -11.21 -18.02 -0.75
C ALA A 59 -10.29 -19.02 -0.02
N ALA A 60 -10.00 -18.79 1.26
CA ALA A 60 -9.20 -19.68 2.09
C ALA A 60 -9.82 -21.08 2.20
N LYS A 61 -11.12 -21.17 2.54
CA LYS A 61 -11.84 -22.45 2.62
C LYS A 61 -11.80 -23.21 1.29
N ARG A 62 -11.98 -22.51 0.17
CA ARG A 62 -11.88 -23.10 -1.17
C ARG A 62 -10.48 -23.65 -1.45
N LEU A 63 -9.43 -22.88 -1.11
CA LEU A 63 -8.04 -23.28 -1.30
C LEU A 63 -7.67 -24.49 -0.43
N ILE A 64 -8.08 -24.51 0.83
CA ILE A 64 -7.87 -25.63 1.75
C ILE A 64 -8.56 -26.88 1.21
N LYS A 65 -9.82 -26.78 0.79
CA LYS A 65 -10.56 -27.92 0.23
C LYS A 65 -9.90 -28.46 -1.04
N LYS A 66 -9.50 -27.57 -1.96
CA LYS A 66 -8.85 -27.96 -3.22
C LYS A 66 -7.51 -28.67 -2.99
N ASN A 67 -6.74 -28.24 -1.99
CA ASN A 67 -5.41 -28.78 -1.69
C ASN A 67 -5.40 -29.68 -0.45
N PHE A 68 -6.55 -30.26 -0.09
CA PHE A 68 -6.72 -30.99 1.18
C PHE A 68 -5.67 -32.09 1.38
N ALA A 69 -5.37 -32.87 0.34
CA ALA A 69 -4.38 -33.94 0.40
C ALA A 69 -2.95 -33.42 0.68
N LEU A 70 -2.60 -32.24 0.16
CA LEU A 70 -1.32 -31.59 0.43
C LEU A 70 -1.28 -31.10 1.88
N PHE A 71 -2.31 -30.36 2.31
CA PHE A 71 -2.38 -29.86 3.69
C PHE A 71 -2.36 -30.99 4.72
N LYS A 72 -3.05 -32.10 4.47
CA LYS A 72 -3.05 -33.30 5.33
C LYS A 72 -1.67 -33.96 5.46
N ARG A 73 -0.78 -33.78 4.48
CA ARG A 73 0.59 -34.33 4.52
C ARG A 73 1.57 -33.43 5.26
N LEU A 74 1.23 -32.14 5.40
CA LEU A 74 2.06 -31.12 6.04
C LEU A 74 1.67 -30.85 7.50
N SER A 75 0.53 -31.38 7.94
CA SER A 75 0.08 -31.43 9.34
C SER A 75 0.64 -32.65 10.05
#